data_AF-A0A8S3JCY0-F1
#
_entry.id   AF-A0A8S3JCY0-F1
#
_cell.length_a   1.000
_cell.length_b   1.000
_cell.length_c   1.000
_cell.angle_alpha   90.00
_cell.angle_beta   90.00
_cell.angle_gamma   90.00
#
_symmetry.space_group_name_H-M   'P 1'
#
loop_
_entity.id
_entity.type
_entity.pdbx_description
1 polymer ?
#
loop_
_entity_poly.entity_id
_entity_poly.type
_entity_poly.pdbx_seq_one_letter_code
_entity_poly.pdbx_strand_id
1 'polypeptide(L)'
;MSATSSPTYEQIYLKAKNGFTGDATVWDQIFQYIRLHPNELFYISPNRAWSIGHQIVYHGNLKLLQTLLSLYNERNPIDIQSKTKDTSNPKTILDIANERKGRFSEQYEYIKHLFDQDKFNQACKTYDWATVDNMLERDPRLLNEKPPYRLNYFIHYLVLYG
;
A
#
# COMPACT_ATOMS: atom_id res chain seq x y z
N MET A 1 28.47 -14.00 -19.36
CA MET A 1 27.67 -13.17 -18.43
C MET A 1 26.24 -13.66 -18.52
N SER A 2 25.76 -14.40 -17.52
CA SER A 2 24.42 -14.97 -17.53
C SER A 2 23.41 -13.83 -17.31
N ALA A 3 22.60 -13.54 -18.32
CA ALA A 3 21.47 -12.63 -18.18
C ALA A 3 20.49 -13.28 -17.20
N THR A 4 20.55 -12.90 -15.93
CA THR A 4 19.50 -13.22 -14.97
C THR A 4 18.20 -12.63 -15.53
N SER A 5 17.28 -13.50 -15.94
CA SER A 5 15.95 -13.09 -16.38
C SER A 5 15.31 -12.22 -15.30
N SER A 6 14.68 -11.13 -15.71
CA SER A 6 13.93 -10.28 -14.78
C SER A 6 12.89 -11.13 -14.04
N PRO A 7 12.78 -11.01 -12.71
CA PRO A 7 11.82 -11.81 -11.95
C PRO A 7 10.39 -11.50 -12.44
N THR A 8 9.56 -12.53 -12.53
CA THR A 8 8.15 -12.37 -12.95
C THR A 8 7.25 -12.03 -11.76
N TYR A 9 6.07 -11.46 -12.03
CA TYR A 9 5.04 -11.21 -11.01
C TYR A 9 4.83 -12.42 -10.09
N GLU A 10 4.76 -13.62 -10.67
CA GLU A 10 4.50 -14.84 -9.91
C GLU A 10 5.63 -15.16 -8.91
N GLN A 11 6.89 -14.98 -9.31
CA GLN A 11 8.02 -15.19 -8.41
C GLN A 11 7.99 -14.19 -7.25
N ILE A 12 7.64 -12.94 -7.53
CA ILE A 12 7.55 -11.88 -6.52
C ILE A 12 6.34 -12.08 -5.60
N TYR A 13 5.22 -12.51 -6.15
CA TYR A 13 4.05 -12.88 -5.37
C TYR A 13 4.34 -14.03 -4.41
N LEU A 14 5.01 -15.09 -4.88
CA LEU A 14 5.37 -16.24 -4.02
C LEU A 14 6.33 -15.82 -2.89
N LYS A 15 7.28 -14.94 -3.19
CA LYS A 15 8.15 -14.33 -2.18
C LYS A 15 7.35 -13.56 -1.13
N ALA A 16 6.45 -12.68 -1.56
CA ALA A 16 5.58 -11.93 -0.66
C ALA A 16 4.67 -12.86 0.16
N LYS A 17 4.11 -13.90 -0.46
CA LYS A 17 3.24 -14.88 0.19
C LYS A 17 3.96 -15.70 1.25
N ASN A 18 5.21 -16.11 1.00
CA ASN A 18 5.97 -16.93 1.92
C ASN A 18 6.44 -16.14 3.17
N GLY A 19 6.37 -14.81 3.13
CA GLY A 19 6.60 -13.97 4.30
C GLY A 19 8.03 -13.99 4.82
N PHE A 20 8.20 -13.49 6.05
CA PHE A 20 9.50 -13.35 6.72
C PHE A 20 10.22 -14.70 6.88
N THR A 21 11.12 -15.02 5.95
CA THR A 21 12.09 -16.13 6.08
C THR A 21 13.35 -15.71 6.86
N GLY A 22 13.38 -14.49 7.42
CA GLY A 22 14.57 -13.90 8.03
C GLY A 22 15.60 -13.37 7.02
N ASP A 23 15.37 -13.58 5.73
CA ASP A 23 16.24 -13.13 4.65
C ASP A 23 15.79 -11.75 4.14
N ALA A 24 16.56 -10.72 4.48
CA ALA A 24 16.32 -9.34 4.04
C ALA A 24 16.25 -9.20 2.51
N THR A 25 16.92 -10.10 1.77
CA THR A 25 16.98 -10.03 0.30
C THR A 25 15.63 -10.28 -0.37
N VAL A 26 14.69 -10.95 0.31
CA VAL A 26 13.33 -11.19 -0.21
C VAL A 26 12.58 -9.87 -0.37
N TRP A 27 12.64 -9.00 0.65
CA TRP A 27 11.96 -7.71 0.63
C TRP A 27 12.60 -6.73 -0.35
N ASP A 28 13.93 -6.77 -0.49
CA ASP A 28 14.64 -5.98 -1.49
C ASP A 28 14.23 -6.37 -2.91
N GLN A 29 14.06 -7.65 -3.18
CA GLN A 29 13.61 -8.14 -4.50
C GLN A 29 12.16 -7.72 -4.79
N ILE A 30 11.27 -7.77 -3.80
CA ILE A 30 9.90 -7.27 -3.93
C ILE A 30 9.92 -5.76 -4.20
N PHE A 31 10.72 -5.01 -3.44
CA PHE A 31 10.87 -3.56 -3.64
C PHE A 31 11.36 -3.22 -5.04
N GLN A 32 12.46 -3.84 -5.50
CA GLN A 32 13.02 -3.58 -6.82
C GLN A 32 12.04 -3.89 -7.94
N TYR A 33 11.28 -4.97 -7.82
CA TYR A 33 10.28 -5.33 -8.81
C TYR A 33 9.13 -4.32 -8.87
N ILE A 34 8.51 -3.99 -7.73
CA ILE A 34 7.38 -3.04 -7.70
C ILE A 34 7.83 -1.63 -8.08
N ARG A 35 9.09 -1.26 -7.81
CA ARG A 35 9.67 0.00 -8.30
C ARG A 35 9.65 0.12 -9.83
N LEU A 36 9.85 -0.99 -10.54
CA LEU A 36 9.77 -1.05 -12.00
C LEU A 36 8.33 -1.26 -12.51
N HIS A 37 7.49 -1.90 -11.69
CA HIS A 37 6.12 -2.27 -12.02
C HIS A 37 5.13 -1.80 -10.93
N PRO A 38 4.96 -0.48 -10.71
CA PRO A 38 4.17 0.04 -9.61
C PRO A 38 2.72 -0.45 -9.67
N ASN A 39 2.11 -0.53 -10.84
CA ASN A 39 0.71 -0.95 -10.96
C ASN A 39 0.44 -2.39 -10.45
N GLU A 40 1.48 -3.20 -10.23
CA GLU A 40 1.35 -4.59 -9.81
C GLU A 40 1.20 -4.81 -8.29
N LEU A 41 1.37 -3.78 -7.47
CA LEU A 41 1.23 -3.92 -6.01
C LEU A 41 -0.19 -4.33 -5.59
N PHE A 42 -1.20 -3.69 -6.16
CA PHE A 42 -2.61 -3.98 -5.91
C PHE A 42 -3.29 -4.75 -7.04
N TYR A 43 -2.58 -5.00 -8.14
CA TYR A 43 -3.03 -5.93 -9.17
C TYR A 43 -3.23 -7.34 -8.61
N ILE A 44 -4.36 -7.94 -8.95
CA ILE A 44 -4.65 -9.33 -8.63
C ILE A 44 -4.72 -10.11 -9.94
N SER A 45 -3.73 -10.96 -10.18
CA SER A 45 -3.71 -11.90 -11.30
C SER A 45 -5.00 -12.75 -11.34
N PRO A 46 -5.49 -13.19 -12.52
CA PRO A 46 -6.66 -14.07 -12.63
C PRO A 46 -6.55 -15.35 -11.80
N ASN A 47 -5.34 -15.89 -11.65
CA ASN A 47 -5.07 -17.15 -10.94
C ASN A 47 -4.76 -16.96 -9.44
N ARG A 48 -5.06 -15.77 -8.90
CA ARG A 48 -4.74 -15.38 -7.53
C ARG A 48 -5.96 -14.73 -6.87
N ALA A 49 -6.09 -15.00 -5.57
CA ALA A 49 -7.11 -14.36 -4.75
C ALA A 49 -6.59 -13.05 -4.13
N TRP A 50 -5.28 -12.89 -3.98
CA TRP A 50 -4.64 -11.81 -3.23
C TRP A 50 -3.60 -11.11 -4.13
N SER A 51 -3.33 -9.83 -3.88
CA SER A 51 -2.22 -9.08 -4.52
C SER A 51 -0.95 -9.16 -3.67
N ILE A 52 0.16 -8.63 -4.19
CA ILE A 52 1.41 -8.44 -3.43
C ILE A 52 1.17 -7.55 -2.20
N GLY A 53 0.43 -6.44 -2.35
CA GLY A 53 0.09 -5.52 -1.27
C GLY A 53 -0.68 -6.21 -0.12
N HIS A 54 -1.66 -7.06 -0.45
CA HIS A 54 -2.38 -7.86 0.55
C HIS A 54 -1.42 -8.77 1.36
N GLN A 55 -0.45 -9.41 0.68
CA GLN A 55 0.53 -10.27 1.34
C GLN A 55 1.49 -9.47 2.24
N ILE A 56 1.96 -8.30 1.80
CA ILE A 56 2.84 -7.42 2.59
C ILE A 56 2.14 -7.01 3.90
N VAL A 57 0.86 -6.66 3.82
CA VAL A 57 0.05 -6.28 4.99
C VAL A 57 -0.16 -7.47 5.91
N TYR A 58 -0.50 -8.64 5.37
CA TYR A 58 -0.66 -9.86 6.16
C TYR A 58 0.59 -10.22 6.97
N HIS A 59 1.78 -10.00 6.42
CA HIS A 59 3.06 -10.31 7.05
C HIS A 59 3.63 -9.18 7.93
N GLY A 60 2.94 -8.05 8.08
CA GLY A 60 3.33 -7.02 9.04
C GLY A 60 4.50 -6.13 8.61
N ASN A 61 4.91 -6.12 7.34
CA ASN A 61 6.06 -5.31 6.90
C ASN A 61 5.65 -3.86 6.60
N LEU A 62 5.40 -3.09 7.66
CA LEU A 62 4.97 -1.69 7.57
C LEU A 62 5.96 -0.80 6.82
N LYS A 63 7.26 -0.95 7.09
CA LYS A 63 8.30 -0.11 6.44
C LYS A 63 8.34 -0.33 4.93
N LEU A 64 8.26 -1.59 4.48
CA LEU A 64 8.18 -1.88 3.05
C LEU A 64 6.90 -1.31 2.44
N LEU A 65 5.75 -1.48 3.10
CA LEU A 65 4.48 -0.91 2.63
C LEU A 65 4.59 0.61 2.44
N GLN A 66 5.07 1.34 3.45
CA GLN A 66 5.28 2.79 3.38
C GLN A 66 6.20 3.18 2.20
N THR A 67 7.30 2.45 2.03
CA THR A 67 8.26 2.70 0.95
C THR A 67 7.62 2.45 -0.42
N LEU A 68 6.87 1.37 -0.58
CA LEU A 68 6.19 1.04 -1.84
C LEU A 68 5.09 2.03 -2.17
N LEU A 69 4.27 2.40 -1.19
CA LEU A 69 3.22 3.39 -1.36
C LEU A 69 3.80 4.76 -1.78
N SER A 70 5.03 5.09 -1.36
CA SER A 70 5.68 6.34 -1.80
C SER A 70 5.99 6.38 -3.29
N LEU A 71 6.12 5.23 -3.96
CA LEU A 71 6.42 5.19 -5.38
C LEU A 71 5.27 5.75 -6.24
N TYR A 72 4.07 5.88 -5.68
CA TYR A 72 2.88 6.34 -6.39
C TYR A 72 2.68 7.84 -6.25
N ASN A 73 2.14 8.41 -7.32
CA ASN A 73 1.80 9.82 -7.43
C ASN A 73 0.53 9.96 -8.27
N GLU A 74 0.09 11.19 -8.53
CA GLU A 74 -1.14 11.47 -9.29
C GLU A 74 -1.17 10.82 -10.68
N ARG A 75 -0.01 10.56 -11.30
CA ARG A 75 0.08 9.91 -12.63
C ARG A 75 -0.06 8.40 -12.57
N ASN A 76 0.24 7.79 -11.43
CA ASN A 76 0.13 6.35 -11.17
C ASN A 76 -0.74 6.15 -9.92
N PRO A 77 -2.06 6.34 -10.01
CA PRO A 77 -2.94 6.20 -8.86
C PRO A 77 -2.94 4.75 -8.38
N ILE A 78 -3.00 4.58 -7.06
CA ILE A 78 -3.26 3.30 -6.42
C ILE A 78 -4.69 3.25 -5.92
N ASP A 79 -5.28 2.08 -6.04
CA ASP A 79 -6.51 1.74 -5.38
C ASP A 79 -6.21 0.90 -4.13
N ILE A 80 -6.11 1.57 -2.99
CA ILE A 80 -5.94 0.89 -1.69
C ILE A 80 -7.21 0.15 -1.25
N GLN A 81 -8.37 0.45 -1.88
CA GLN A 81 -9.65 -0.20 -1.62
C GLN A 81 -9.83 -1.48 -2.45
N SER A 82 -8.85 -1.82 -3.29
CA SER A 82 -8.84 -3.07 -4.05
C SER A 82 -9.05 -4.25 -3.13
N LYS A 83 -10.12 -5.01 -3.38
CA LYS A 83 -10.51 -6.18 -2.58
C LYS A 83 -9.88 -7.46 -3.11
N THR A 84 -9.63 -8.42 -2.23
CA THR A 84 -9.30 -9.79 -2.64
C THR A 84 -10.39 -10.40 -3.53
N LYS A 85 -10.01 -11.34 -4.39
CA LYS A 85 -10.95 -12.16 -5.20
C LYS A 85 -11.44 -13.42 -4.48
N ASP A 86 -11.10 -13.56 -3.20
CA ASP A 86 -11.69 -14.54 -2.30
C ASP A 86 -13.22 -14.44 -2.40
N THR A 87 -13.87 -15.52 -2.83
CA THR A 87 -15.31 -15.56 -3.15
C THR A 87 -16.22 -15.58 -1.92
N SER A 88 -15.68 -15.82 -0.74
CA SER A 88 -16.46 -15.94 0.50
C SER A 88 -16.50 -14.63 1.29
N ASN A 89 -15.40 -13.87 1.30
CA ASN A 89 -15.34 -12.58 1.98
C ASN A 89 -14.23 -11.71 1.38
N PRO A 90 -14.54 -10.89 0.34
CA PRO A 90 -13.58 -9.96 -0.24
C PRO A 90 -13.08 -8.95 0.80
N LYS A 91 -11.76 -8.92 1.01
CA LYS A 91 -11.09 -8.10 2.02
C LYS A 91 -10.21 -7.05 1.37
N THR A 92 -10.22 -5.85 1.92
CA THR A 92 -9.21 -4.82 1.64
C THR A 92 -7.96 -5.04 2.49
N ILE A 93 -6.91 -4.25 2.25
CA ILE A 93 -5.76 -4.23 3.16
C ILE A 93 -6.11 -3.76 4.58
N LEU A 94 -7.14 -2.92 4.75
CA LEU A 94 -7.60 -2.50 6.07
C LEU A 94 -8.22 -3.68 6.84
N ASP A 95 -9.01 -4.50 6.16
CA ASP A 95 -9.61 -5.70 6.78
C ASP A 95 -8.53 -6.69 7.21
N ILE A 96 -7.53 -6.94 6.37
CA ILE A 96 -6.38 -7.78 6.70
C ILE A 96 -5.60 -7.21 7.89
N ALA A 97 -5.36 -5.90 7.90
CA ALA A 97 -4.67 -5.23 9.00
C ALA A 97 -5.45 -5.34 10.31
N ASN A 98 -6.78 -5.23 10.26
CA ASN A 98 -7.66 -5.38 11.42
C ASN A 98 -7.59 -6.79 12.01
N GLU A 99 -7.63 -7.83 11.16
CA GLU A 99 -7.46 -9.24 11.58
C GLU A 99 -6.10 -9.50 12.24
N ARG A 100 -5.09 -8.69 11.88
CA ARG A 100 -3.73 -8.78 12.38
C ARG A 100 -3.38 -7.77 13.47
N LYS A 101 -4.33 -6.92 13.89
CA LYS A 101 -4.09 -5.82 14.84
C LYS A 101 -3.43 -6.27 16.14
N GLY A 102 -3.74 -7.47 16.62
CA GLY A 102 -3.14 -8.02 17.84
C GLY A 102 -1.62 -8.25 17.73
N ARG A 103 -1.09 -8.47 16.51
CA ARG A 103 0.35 -8.67 16.26
C ARG A 103 1.03 -7.44 15.66
N PHE A 104 0.32 -6.66 14.86
CA PHE A 104 0.85 -5.52 14.11
C PHE A 104 -0.01 -4.27 14.33
N SER A 105 -0.09 -3.79 15.58
CA SER A 105 -0.94 -2.65 15.97
C SER A 105 -0.55 -1.35 15.25
N GLU A 106 0.75 -1.06 15.15
CA GLU A 106 1.25 0.13 14.45
C GLU A 106 0.86 0.13 12.96
N GLN A 107 0.97 -1.04 12.31
CA GLN A 107 0.57 -1.17 10.91
C GLN A 107 -0.93 -0.96 10.72
N TYR A 108 -1.75 -1.47 11.63
CA TYR A 108 -3.19 -1.24 11.60
C TYR A 108 -3.52 0.25 11.71
N GLU A 109 -2.96 0.96 12.70
CA GLU A 109 -3.25 2.39 12.89
C GLU A 109 -2.81 3.20 11.67
N TYR A 110 -1.66 2.86 11.07
CA TYR A 110 -1.19 3.49 9.82
C TYR A 110 -2.15 3.24 8.64
N ILE A 111 -2.58 2.00 8.41
CA ILE A 111 -3.47 1.67 7.29
C ILE A 111 -4.85 2.26 7.50
N LYS A 112 -5.37 2.24 8.73
CA LYS A 112 -6.63 2.90 9.09
C LYS A 112 -6.56 4.38 8.74
N HIS A 113 -5.49 5.05 9.13
CA HIS A 113 -5.26 6.45 8.82
C HIS A 113 -5.20 6.72 7.31
N LEU A 114 -4.53 5.86 6.54
CA LEU A 114 -4.48 5.95 5.09
C LEU A 114 -5.87 5.87 4.44
N PHE A 115 -6.75 5.01 4.96
CA PHE A 115 -8.14 4.90 4.49
C PHE A 115 -8.98 6.12 4.90
N ASP A 116 -8.79 6.64 6.10
CA ASP A 116 -9.46 7.86 6.55
C ASP A 116 -9.05 9.05 5.67
N GLN A 117 -7.77 9.15 5.27
CA GLN A 117 -7.28 10.15 4.31
C GLN A 117 -7.89 10.00 2.91
N ASP A 118 -7.95 8.78 2.37
CA ASP A 118 -8.58 8.55 1.06
C ASP A 118 -10.06 8.92 1.07
N LYS A 119 -10.80 8.50 2.11
CA LYS A 119 -12.21 8.87 2.30
C LYS A 119 -12.39 10.39 2.41
N PHE A 120 -11.54 11.06 3.19
CA PHE A 120 -11.55 12.52 3.32
C PHE A 120 -11.34 13.20 1.96
N ASN A 121 -10.31 12.78 1.21
CA ASN A 121 -10.03 13.32 -0.11
C ASN A 121 -11.17 13.09 -1.11
N GLN A 122 -11.83 11.92 -1.05
CA GLN A 122 -13.00 11.65 -1.87
C GLN A 122 -14.17 12.58 -1.51
N ALA A 123 -14.47 12.75 -0.21
CA ALA A 123 -15.52 13.66 0.25
C ALA A 123 -15.27 15.12 -0.18
N CYS A 124 -14.01 15.59 -0.12
CA CYS A 124 -13.62 16.89 -0.64
C CYS A 124 -13.86 17.01 -2.16
N LYS A 125 -13.51 15.97 -2.94
CA LYS A 125 -13.72 15.95 -4.40
C LYS A 125 -15.21 15.95 -4.78
N THR A 126 -16.06 15.36 -3.95
CA THR A 126 -17.52 15.29 -4.16
C THR A 126 -18.28 16.44 -3.49
N TYR A 127 -17.59 17.41 -2.88
CA TYR A 127 -18.18 18.53 -2.14
C TYR A 127 -19.12 18.12 -1.00
N ASP A 128 -18.88 16.96 -0.38
CA ASP A 128 -19.65 16.49 0.78
C ASP A 128 -19.10 17.12 2.08
N TRP A 129 -19.39 18.41 2.26
CA TRP A 129 -18.87 19.20 3.39
C TRP A 129 -19.33 18.68 4.75
N ALA A 130 -20.53 18.09 4.83
CA ALA A 130 -21.00 17.49 6.08
C ALA A 130 -20.11 16.31 6.51
N THR A 131 -19.72 15.45 5.58
CA THR A 131 -18.78 14.36 5.89
C THR A 131 -17.39 14.90 6.22
N VAL A 132 -16.91 15.91 5.49
CA VAL A 132 -15.62 16.58 5.75
C VAL A 132 -15.58 17.14 7.17
N ASP A 133 -16.55 17.95 7.56
CA ASP A 133 -16.59 18.59 8.89
C ASP A 133 -16.63 17.54 10.01
N ASN A 134 -17.49 16.52 9.89
CA ASN A 134 -17.55 15.41 10.84
C ASN A 134 -16.23 14.64 10.96
N MET A 135 -15.48 14.49 9.86
CA MET A 135 -14.18 13.83 9.87
C MET A 135 -13.11 14.70 10.54
N LEU A 136 -13.14 16.02 10.33
CA LEU A 136 -12.20 16.96 10.93
C LEU A 136 -12.43 17.19 12.42
N GLU A 137 -13.67 17.18 12.86
CA GLU A 137 -14.01 17.20 14.29
C GLU A 137 -13.45 15.96 15.01
N ARG A 138 -13.45 14.81 14.34
CA ARG A 138 -12.92 13.55 14.89
C ARG A 138 -11.41 13.44 14.81
N ASP A 139 -10.81 13.87 13.70
CA ASP A 139 -9.36 13.86 13.52
C ASP A 139 -8.89 15.11 12.75
N PRO A 140 -8.48 16.17 13.47
CA PRO A 140 -7.97 17.39 12.86
C PRO A 140 -6.68 17.19 12.06
N ARG A 141 -5.96 16.06 12.23
CA ARG A 141 -4.70 15.80 11.53
C ARG A 141 -4.90 15.57 10.02
N LEU A 142 -6.13 15.23 9.60
CA LEU A 142 -6.47 15.04 8.19
C LEU A 142 -6.23 16.30 7.33
N LEU A 143 -6.34 17.50 7.91
CA LEU A 143 -6.07 18.78 7.21
C LEU A 143 -4.58 19.07 7.01
N ASN A 144 -3.74 18.64 7.95
CA ASN A 144 -2.35 19.13 8.07
C ASN A 144 -1.30 18.09 7.67
N GLU A 145 -1.72 16.89 7.31
CA GLU A 145 -0.81 15.86 6.85
C GLU A 145 -0.68 15.88 5.34
N LYS A 146 0.51 16.31 4.89
CA LYS A 146 1.00 15.90 3.57
C LYS A 146 0.92 14.36 3.50
N PRO A 147 0.65 13.76 2.33
CA PRO A 147 0.55 12.31 2.17
C PRO A 147 1.72 11.61 2.89
N PRO A 148 1.51 10.43 3.49
CA PRO A 148 2.48 9.76 4.39
C PRO A 148 3.89 9.49 3.81
N TYR A 149 4.16 9.91 2.57
CA TYR A 149 5.43 9.86 1.86
C TYR A 149 6.42 10.99 2.21
N ARG A 150 6.25 11.65 3.36
CA ARG A 150 7.05 12.84 3.74
C ARG A 150 8.56 12.62 3.68
N LEU A 151 9.04 11.41 3.96
CA LEU A 151 10.47 11.04 3.83
C LEU A 151 10.98 11.10 2.38
N ASN A 152 10.13 10.79 1.41
CA ASN A 152 10.50 10.73 0.01
C ASN A 152 10.01 11.94 -0.79
N TYR A 153 9.19 12.85 -0.23
CA TYR A 153 8.71 14.04 -0.97
C TYR A 153 9.86 14.87 -1.55
N PHE A 154 10.96 15.04 -0.80
CA PHE A 154 12.15 15.74 -1.30
C PHE A 154 12.81 14.98 -2.46
N ILE A 155 12.86 13.65 -2.38
CA ILE A 155 13.37 12.78 -3.44
C ILE A 155 12.45 12.83 -4.67
N HIS A 156 11.13 12.74 -4.50
CA HIS A 156 10.16 12.87 -5.58
C HIS A 156 10.24 14.23 -6.26
N TYR A 157 10.39 15.31 -5.47
CA TYR A 157 10.57 16.65 -6.00
C TYR A 157 11.88 16.77 -6.80
N LEU A 158 13.00 16.28 -6.27
CA LEU A 158 14.28 16.25 -6.98
C LEU A 158 14.24 15.39 -8.25
N VAL A 159 13.53 14.26 -8.24
CA VAL A 159 13.40 13.39 -9.43
C VAL A 159 12.47 13.99 -10.48
N LEU A 160 11.46 14.77 -10.08
CA LEU A 160 10.51 15.39 -11.00
C LEU A 160 10.98 16.75 -11.54
N TYR A 161 11.79 17.49 -10.78
CA TYR A 161 12.14 18.88 -11.08
C TYR A 161 13.65 19.21 -10.98
N GLY A 162 14.50 18.25 -10.58
CA GLY A 162 15.95 18.40 -10.49
C GLY A 162 16.67 17.92 -11.75
#